data_AF-S4RZV1-F1
#
_entry.id   AF-S4RZV1-F1
#
_cell.length_a   1.000
_cell.length_b   1.000
_cell.length_c   1.000
_cell.angle_alpha   90.00
_cell.angle_beta   90.00
_cell.angle_gamma   90.00
#
_symmetry.space_group_name_H-M   'P 1'
#
loop_
_entity.id
_entity.type
_entity.pdbx_description
1 polymer ?
#
loop_
_entity_poly.entity_id
_entity_poly.type
_entity_poly.pdbx_seq_one_letter_code
_entity_poly.pdbx_strand_id
1 'polypeptide(L)'
;ATLCGMALKTFLRIVVRECCPAARRTLLSAAYTDPARWEETRKPEPQSLVKLAKLMDGLHDSKLPVSSLSIARFVDNISSREEVDQAEYYLYKKKMVCREFASSGVMFRRFRHSENSLCLREWTIHNWLRKCLQYGAKDKALYTIQNKVQYGIFPDPYGFNLLLDTYIKADDFKGAAQVAVEVMLQEAFDWTSTQLLALHALHGFLSGQPDVSGQWQEDRNIGAALLLAGLAQNTTAGYSSQLMGSAKIGKVELMKGLRAVFTRMPLIWTPGYLDRGIDIMDKVLQSPGAVQLTTDSVEAMAAVLEELPLLTEEGAGAAQEEDADDKEG
;
A
#
# COMPACT_ATOMS: atom_id res chain seq x y z
N ALA A 1 2.56 -25.69 49.79
CA ALA A 1 2.10 -24.46 49.08
C ALA A 1 3.23 -23.43 48.90
N THR A 2 3.87 -22.94 49.96
CA THR A 2 4.73 -21.72 49.92
C THR A 2 6.05 -21.84 49.15
N LEU A 3 6.80 -22.94 49.27
CA LEU A 3 8.14 -23.06 48.68
C LEU A 3 8.15 -23.11 47.13
N CYS A 4 7.18 -23.80 46.52
CA CYS A 4 7.10 -23.92 45.05
C CYS A 4 6.84 -22.56 44.37
N GLY A 5 6.04 -21.69 44.99
CA GLY A 5 5.76 -20.34 44.49
C GLY A 5 6.96 -19.39 44.52
N MET A 6 8.00 -19.66 45.31
CA MET A 6 9.23 -18.86 45.28
C MET A 6 10.17 -19.29 44.16
N ALA A 7 10.30 -20.60 43.90
CA ALA A 7 11.12 -21.12 42.81
C ALA A 7 10.66 -20.64 41.42
N LEU A 8 9.34 -20.57 41.21
CA LEU A 8 8.74 -19.99 39.99
C LEU A 8 9.09 -18.51 39.82
N LYS A 9 9.10 -17.72 40.91
CA LYS A 9 9.45 -16.29 40.87
C LYS A 9 10.95 -16.02 40.65
N THR A 10 11.85 -16.92 41.03
CA THR A 10 13.27 -16.82 40.65
C THR A 10 13.53 -17.28 39.23
N PHE A 11 12.89 -18.35 38.75
CA PHE A 11 13.00 -18.76 37.33
C PHE A 11 12.53 -17.67 36.36
N LEU A 12 11.39 -17.03 36.64
CA LEU A 12 10.88 -15.89 35.86
C LEU A 12 11.83 -14.67 35.83
N ARG A 13 12.71 -14.51 36.83
CA ARG A 13 13.75 -13.47 36.83
C ARG A 13 15.05 -13.85 36.13
N ILE A 14 15.29 -15.14 35.88
CA ILE A 14 16.51 -15.63 35.20
C ILE A 14 16.31 -15.72 33.68
N VAL A 15 15.08 -15.99 33.23
CA VAL A 15 14.74 -16.03 31.79
C VAL A 15 14.55 -14.63 31.20
N VAL A 16 14.09 -13.65 32.00
CA VAL A 16 14.13 -12.22 31.61
C VAL A 16 15.56 -11.70 31.75
N ARG A 17 16.42 -12.14 30.83
CA ARG A 17 17.72 -11.53 30.57
C ARG A 17 17.46 -10.09 30.15
N GLU A 18 18.00 -9.13 30.90
CA GLU A 18 17.93 -7.70 30.56
C GLU A 18 18.50 -7.50 29.16
N CYS A 19 17.62 -7.31 28.18
CA CYS A 19 18.02 -6.93 26.85
C CYS A 19 18.35 -5.43 26.92
N CYS A 20 19.65 -5.11 26.89
CA CYS A 20 20.13 -3.79 26.46
C CYS A 20 19.28 -3.37 25.26
N PRO A 21 18.68 -2.15 25.27
CA PRO A 21 17.50 -1.80 24.46
C PRO A 21 17.67 -2.28 23.02
N ALA A 22 17.02 -3.40 22.71
CA ALA A 22 17.43 -4.23 21.59
C ALA A 22 17.17 -3.45 20.31
N ALA A 23 18.26 -3.08 19.62
CA ALA A 23 18.19 -2.30 18.39
C ALA A 23 17.19 -2.99 17.46
N ARG A 24 16.04 -2.33 17.25
CA ARG A 24 14.92 -2.92 16.52
C ARG A 24 15.44 -3.44 15.20
N ARG A 25 15.19 -4.73 14.91
CA ARG A 25 15.64 -5.36 13.66
C ARG A 25 14.85 -4.77 12.50
N THR A 26 15.31 -3.64 12.00
CA THR A 26 14.80 -3.03 10.77
C THR A 26 15.04 -4.04 9.65
N LEU A 27 13.97 -4.39 8.95
CA LEU A 27 13.99 -5.51 7.99
C LEU A 27 14.92 -5.22 6.81
N LEU A 28 15.09 -3.94 6.47
CA LEU A 28 16.15 -3.47 5.59
C LEU A 28 17.39 -3.10 6.42
N SER A 29 18.56 -3.47 5.91
CA SER A 29 19.84 -3.02 6.45
C SER A 29 20.01 -1.50 6.25
N ALA A 30 20.75 -0.84 7.15
CA ALA A 30 21.06 0.59 7.01
C ALA A 30 21.62 0.91 5.61
N ALA A 31 22.58 0.09 5.16
CA ALA A 31 23.23 0.17 3.85
C ALA A 31 22.29 0.09 2.62
N TYR A 32 21.07 -0.47 2.77
CA TYR A 32 20.05 -0.41 1.72
C TYR A 32 19.40 0.98 1.66
N THR A 33 19.21 1.61 2.82
CA THR A 33 18.48 2.88 2.98
C THR A 33 19.34 4.14 2.83
N ASP A 34 20.66 4.03 3.01
CA ASP A 34 21.66 5.12 3.02
C ASP A 34 21.33 6.30 2.09
N PRO A 35 21.08 7.51 2.62
CA PRO A 35 20.85 8.69 1.79
C PRO A 35 22.13 9.24 1.15
N ALA A 36 23.29 9.05 1.80
CA ALA A 36 24.58 9.61 1.36
C ALA A 36 24.91 9.25 -0.10
N ARG A 37 24.72 7.99 -0.50
CA ARG A 37 24.94 7.55 -1.90
C ARG A 37 24.05 8.28 -2.90
N TRP A 38 22.81 8.60 -2.54
CA TRP A 38 21.88 9.36 -3.40
C TRP A 38 22.32 10.83 -3.50
N GLU A 39 22.72 11.45 -2.39
CA GLU A 39 23.22 12.83 -2.32
C GLU A 39 24.55 13.01 -3.09
N GLU A 40 25.48 12.05 -2.96
CA GLU A 40 26.76 12.02 -3.69
C GLU A 40 26.57 11.85 -5.21
N THR A 41 25.68 10.94 -5.61
CA THR A 41 25.45 10.61 -7.04
C THR A 41 24.64 11.70 -7.75
N ARG A 42 23.77 12.43 -7.05
CA ARG A 42 22.93 13.49 -7.61
C ARG A 42 23.34 14.87 -7.10
N LYS A 43 24.40 15.44 -7.69
CA LYS A 43 24.65 16.89 -7.61
C LYS A 43 23.55 17.61 -8.40
N PRO A 44 22.62 18.35 -7.77
CA PRO A 44 21.59 19.08 -8.50
C PRO A 44 22.21 20.24 -9.28
N GLU A 45 21.67 20.56 -10.45
CA GLU A 45 21.94 21.86 -11.06
C GLU A 45 21.28 22.95 -10.18
N PRO A 46 22.05 23.90 -9.62
CA PRO A 46 21.51 24.88 -8.68
C PRO A 46 20.60 25.88 -9.41
N GLN A 47 19.28 25.73 -9.22
CA GLN A 47 18.29 26.58 -9.88
C GLN A 47 17.31 27.17 -8.88
N SER A 48 17.08 28.47 -8.98
CA SER A 48 16.10 29.16 -8.13
C SER A 48 14.69 28.67 -8.45
N LEU A 49 14.04 28.04 -7.47
CA LEU A 49 12.66 27.55 -7.57
C LEU A 49 11.69 28.66 -8.01
N VAL A 50 11.91 29.91 -7.56
CA VAL A 50 11.10 31.08 -7.97
C VAL A 50 11.22 31.36 -9.47
N LYS A 51 12.37 31.12 -10.10
CA LYS A 51 12.54 31.25 -11.56
C LYS A 51 11.86 30.11 -12.31
N LEU A 52 11.97 28.87 -11.80
CA LEU A 52 11.30 27.70 -12.38
C LEU A 52 9.77 27.79 -12.26
N ALA A 53 9.25 28.22 -11.11
CA ALA A 53 7.83 28.48 -10.88
C ALA A 53 7.25 29.47 -11.91
N LYS A 54 7.87 30.65 -12.04
CA LYS A 54 7.46 31.67 -13.02
C LYS A 54 7.55 31.19 -14.47
N LEU A 55 8.56 30.40 -14.80
CA LEU A 55 8.70 29.78 -16.12
C LEU A 55 7.56 28.76 -16.37
N MET A 56 7.25 27.91 -15.39
CA MET A 56 6.16 26.94 -15.51
C MET A 56 4.80 27.64 -15.64
N ASP A 57 4.52 28.64 -14.81
CA ASP A 57 3.25 29.39 -14.89
C ASP A 57 3.10 30.13 -16.23
N GLY A 58 4.15 30.80 -16.73
CA GLY A 58 4.11 31.41 -18.06
C GLY A 58 3.89 30.40 -19.20
N LEU A 59 4.37 29.16 -19.08
CA LEU A 59 4.05 28.07 -19.99
C LEU A 59 2.61 27.57 -19.84
N HIS A 60 2.03 27.60 -18.63
CA HIS A 60 0.62 27.27 -18.41
C HIS A 60 -0.33 28.32 -19.03
N ASP A 61 -0.04 29.60 -18.82
CA ASP A 61 -0.86 30.71 -19.35
C ASP A 61 -0.85 30.74 -20.88
N SER A 62 0.31 30.48 -21.49
CA SER A 62 0.47 30.29 -22.95
C SER A 62 -0.01 28.93 -23.46
N LYS A 63 -0.53 28.04 -22.60
CA LYS A 63 -1.03 26.69 -22.89
C LYS A 63 0.01 25.73 -23.49
N LEU A 64 1.31 26.02 -23.33
CA LEU A 64 2.41 25.25 -23.88
C LEU A 64 2.77 23.99 -23.05
N PRO A 65 3.30 22.93 -23.68
CA PRO A 65 3.65 21.70 -22.99
C PRO A 65 4.95 21.84 -22.17
N VAL A 66 4.81 22.09 -20.86
CA VAL A 66 5.91 22.06 -19.89
C VAL A 66 6.73 20.77 -20.01
N SER A 67 8.07 20.90 -20.02
CA SER A 67 8.99 19.76 -20.08
C SER A 67 9.06 19.01 -18.75
N SER A 68 9.19 17.68 -18.79
CA SER A 68 9.42 16.88 -17.57
C SER A 68 10.78 17.18 -16.93
N LEU A 69 11.75 17.69 -17.69
CA LEU A 69 13.07 18.10 -17.17
C LEU A 69 12.96 19.37 -16.29
N SER A 70 12.01 20.27 -16.57
CA SER A 70 11.69 21.39 -15.67
C SER A 70 11.12 20.92 -14.33
N ILE A 71 10.26 19.89 -14.31
CA ILE A 71 9.78 19.28 -13.06
C ILE A 71 10.91 18.55 -12.33
N ALA A 72 11.77 17.79 -13.04
CA ALA A 72 12.93 17.15 -12.43
C ALA A 72 13.80 18.17 -11.69
N ARG A 73 14.15 19.28 -12.35
CA ARG A 73 14.91 20.39 -11.75
C ARG A 73 14.18 21.04 -10.56
N PHE A 74 12.85 21.13 -10.59
CA PHE A 74 12.07 21.67 -9.48
C PHE A 74 12.12 20.76 -8.25
N VAL A 75 11.87 19.46 -8.43
CA VAL A 75 11.91 18.46 -7.34
C VAL A 75 13.32 18.30 -6.76
N ASP A 76 14.35 18.30 -7.61
CA ASP A 76 15.75 18.13 -7.18
C ASP A 76 16.23 19.31 -6.31
N ASN A 77 15.75 20.53 -6.58
CA ASN A 77 16.12 21.76 -5.87
C ASN A 77 15.26 22.06 -4.62
N ILE A 78 14.29 21.22 -4.23
CA ILE A 78 13.54 21.39 -2.98
C ILE A 78 14.52 21.45 -1.78
N SER A 79 14.39 22.49 -0.96
CA SER A 79 15.24 22.79 0.21
C SER A 79 14.47 22.86 1.53
N SER A 80 13.14 23.09 1.50
CA SER A 80 12.28 23.28 2.68
C SER A 80 10.99 22.46 2.65
N ARG A 81 10.32 22.33 3.82
CA ARG A 81 9.01 21.65 3.97
C ARG A 81 7.90 22.34 3.15
N GLU A 82 7.91 23.67 3.10
CA GLU A 82 6.96 24.49 2.34
C GLU A 82 7.16 24.35 0.82
N GLU A 83 8.39 24.14 0.36
CA GLU A 83 8.69 23.83 -1.04
C GLU A 83 8.17 22.44 -1.43
N VAL A 84 7.92 21.54 -0.47
CA VAL A 84 7.17 20.29 -0.72
C VAL A 84 5.69 20.59 -0.97
N ASP A 85 5.05 21.56 -0.30
CA ASP A 85 3.69 22.04 -0.65
C ASP A 85 3.67 22.61 -2.07
N GLN A 86 4.65 23.47 -2.40
CA GLN A 86 4.75 24.06 -3.74
C GLN A 86 5.01 23.00 -4.82
N ALA A 87 5.84 21.99 -4.54
CA ALA A 87 6.12 20.90 -5.48
C ALA A 87 4.92 19.95 -5.65
N GLU A 88 4.23 19.57 -4.56
CA GLU A 88 2.95 18.86 -4.63
C GLU A 88 1.95 19.65 -5.49
N TYR A 89 1.87 20.96 -5.25
CA TYR A 89 1.08 21.88 -6.06
C TYR A 89 1.53 21.90 -7.52
N TYR A 90 2.81 21.96 -7.90
CA TYR A 90 3.20 21.91 -9.32
C TYR A 90 3.00 20.53 -9.98
N LEU A 91 2.97 19.44 -9.21
CA LEU A 91 2.59 18.12 -9.68
C LEU A 91 1.05 18.02 -9.91
N TYR A 92 0.25 18.71 -9.09
CA TYR A 92 -1.23 18.70 -9.14
C TYR A 92 -1.89 19.80 -9.99
N LYS A 93 -1.36 21.04 -9.92
CA LYS A 93 -1.88 22.32 -10.47
C LYS A 93 -1.72 22.40 -11.99
N LYS A 94 -2.45 21.50 -12.64
CA LYS A 94 -2.84 21.64 -14.04
C LYS A 94 -4.28 21.16 -14.25
N LYS A 95 -4.98 20.84 -13.14
CA LYS A 95 -6.41 20.51 -13.01
C LYS A 95 -7.26 21.77 -12.70
N MET A 96 -7.17 22.80 -13.54
CA MET A 96 -8.20 23.86 -13.63
C MET A 96 -8.11 24.62 -14.96
N VAL A 97 -9.12 25.44 -15.26
CA VAL A 97 -9.32 26.22 -16.51
C VAL A 97 -9.42 25.35 -17.78
N CYS A 98 -10.56 24.67 -17.91
CA CYS A 98 -11.22 24.31 -19.17
C CYS A 98 -12.67 23.86 -18.88
N ARG A 99 -13.53 24.79 -18.42
CA ARG A 99 -14.96 24.52 -18.12
C ARG A 99 -15.88 25.25 -19.11
N GLU A 100 -15.56 25.17 -20.41
CA GLU A 100 -16.23 25.99 -21.43
C GLU A 100 -16.36 25.30 -22.81
N PHE A 101 -15.97 24.02 -22.93
CA PHE A 101 -16.19 23.20 -24.12
C PHE A 101 -16.69 21.80 -23.72
N ALA A 102 -17.94 21.74 -23.26
CA ALA A 102 -18.59 20.51 -22.79
C ALA A 102 -19.31 19.74 -23.91
N SER A 103 -18.72 19.69 -25.11
CA SER A 103 -19.39 19.21 -26.34
C SER A 103 -18.59 18.19 -27.15
N SER A 104 -17.38 17.83 -26.72
CA SER A 104 -16.55 16.79 -27.36
C SER A 104 -15.95 15.87 -26.29
N GLY A 105 -16.36 14.61 -26.30
CA GLY A 105 -16.14 13.65 -25.21
C GLY A 105 -14.70 13.13 -25.07
N VAL A 106 -13.76 13.97 -24.64
CA VAL A 106 -12.39 13.56 -24.26
C VAL A 106 -12.02 14.17 -22.91
N MET A 107 -12.79 13.83 -21.87
CA MET A 107 -12.65 14.41 -20.53
C MET A 107 -11.47 13.81 -19.75
N PHE A 108 -10.25 14.28 -20.01
CA PHE A 108 -9.13 14.23 -19.06
C PHE A 108 -8.01 15.21 -19.49
N ARG A 109 -7.82 16.33 -18.77
CA ARG A 109 -6.71 17.33 -18.87
C ARG A 109 -6.63 18.15 -17.56
N ARG A 110 -5.50 18.42 -16.87
CA ARG A 110 -4.05 18.09 -16.91
C ARG A 110 -3.57 17.89 -15.41
N PHE A 111 -2.35 17.50 -14.94
CA PHE A 111 -0.97 17.56 -15.48
C PHE A 111 -0.49 16.28 -16.16
N ARG A 112 -0.80 15.12 -15.59
CA ARG A 112 -0.76 13.78 -16.23
C ARG A 112 -1.64 13.65 -17.50
N HIS A 113 -2.00 14.79 -18.06
CA HIS A 113 -2.85 15.02 -19.20
C HIS A 113 -2.63 16.45 -19.77
N SER A 114 -1.41 17.01 -19.66
CA SER A 114 -0.82 17.75 -20.79
C SER A 114 -0.22 16.74 -21.78
N GLU A 115 0.17 17.17 -22.98
CA GLU A 115 0.77 16.29 -24.00
C GLU A 115 1.98 15.49 -23.45
N ASN A 116 2.84 16.14 -22.68
CA ASN A 116 4.01 15.51 -22.02
C ASN A 116 3.65 14.65 -20.78
N SER A 117 2.42 14.16 -20.64
CA SER A 117 1.97 13.40 -19.47
C SER A 117 2.76 12.12 -19.21
N LEU A 118 3.08 11.40 -20.28
CA LEU A 118 3.85 10.15 -20.28
C LEU A 118 5.36 10.38 -20.10
N CYS A 119 5.80 11.65 -20.01
CA CYS A 119 7.22 12.02 -19.96
C CYS A 119 7.77 12.20 -18.53
N LEU A 120 6.95 12.01 -17.49
CA LEU A 120 7.44 11.83 -16.11
C LEU A 120 8.38 10.60 -16.08
N ARG A 121 9.44 10.67 -15.27
CA ARG A 121 10.51 9.66 -15.24
C ARG A 121 10.61 9.05 -13.86
N GLU A 122 10.95 7.75 -13.76
CA GLU A 122 11.11 7.07 -12.46
C GLU A 122 12.05 7.86 -11.52
N TRP A 123 13.14 8.43 -12.06
CA TRP A 123 14.10 9.22 -11.27
C TRP A 123 13.53 10.50 -10.66
N THR A 124 12.44 11.07 -11.20
CA THR A 124 11.72 12.20 -10.58
C THR A 124 10.79 11.74 -9.47
N ILE A 125 10.20 10.55 -9.62
CA ILE A 125 9.36 9.91 -8.60
C ILE A 125 10.23 9.45 -7.41
N HIS A 126 11.37 8.81 -7.67
CA HIS A 126 12.34 8.45 -6.64
C HIS A 126 12.82 9.68 -5.86
N ASN A 127 13.17 10.76 -6.57
CA ASN A 127 13.63 11.98 -5.93
C ASN A 127 12.53 12.69 -5.14
N TRP A 128 11.28 12.67 -5.62
CA TRP A 128 10.12 13.14 -4.84
C TRP A 128 10.03 12.39 -3.50
N LEU A 129 10.05 11.06 -3.51
CA LEU A 129 9.98 10.25 -2.29
C LEU A 129 11.19 10.49 -1.36
N ARG A 130 12.41 10.59 -1.90
CA ARG A 130 13.61 10.93 -1.11
C ARG A 130 13.49 12.30 -0.44
N LYS A 131 13.06 13.34 -1.17
CA LYS A 131 12.82 14.69 -0.63
C LYS A 131 11.71 14.68 0.42
N CYS A 132 10.60 13.96 0.18
CA CYS A 132 9.54 13.81 1.18
C CYS A 132 10.07 13.20 2.48
N LEU A 133 10.89 12.15 2.40
CA LEU A 133 11.48 11.52 3.57
C LEU A 133 12.51 12.42 4.29
N GLN A 134 13.34 13.17 3.56
CA GLN A 134 14.27 14.14 4.15
C GLN A 134 13.57 15.23 4.97
N TYR A 135 12.42 15.74 4.51
CA TYR A 135 11.66 16.79 5.21
C TYR A 135 10.54 16.26 6.12
N GLY A 136 10.57 14.97 6.49
CA GLY A 136 9.56 14.34 7.36
C GLY A 136 8.14 14.33 6.78
N ALA A 137 7.98 14.56 5.47
CA ALA A 137 6.72 14.74 4.76
C ALA A 137 6.04 13.40 4.38
N LYS A 138 6.04 12.44 5.31
CA LYS A 138 5.47 11.09 5.10
C LYS A 138 4.03 11.12 4.59
N ASP A 139 3.20 12.01 5.15
CA ASP A 139 1.77 12.08 4.85
C ASP A 139 1.51 12.45 3.39
N LYS A 140 2.36 13.30 2.81
CA LYS A 140 2.30 13.68 1.39
C LYS A 140 2.73 12.55 0.47
N ALA A 141 3.70 11.73 0.89
CA ALA A 141 4.05 10.54 0.16
C ALA A 141 2.85 9.57 0.07
N LEU A 142 2.13 9.34 1.19
CA LEU A 142 0.88 8.56 1.16
C LEU A 142 -0.19 9.20 0.28
N TYR A 143 -0.49 10.48 0.50
CA TYR A 143 -1.56 11.19 -0.19
C TYR A 143 -1.35 11.23 -1.71
N THR A 144 -0.11 11.43 -2.17
CA THR A 144 0.22 11.44 -3.60
C THR A 144 0.21 10.06 -4.26
N ILE A 145 0.48 8.98 -3.50
CA ILE A 145 0.38 7.59 -3.97
C ILE A 145 -1.08 7.11 -3.97
N GLN A 146 -1.86 7.38 -2.93
CA GLN A 146 -3.31 7.09 -2.90
C GLN A 146 -4.01 7.79 -4.07
N ASN A 147 -3.64 9.06 -4.34
CA ASN A 147 -4.09 9.80 -5.51
C ASN A 147 -3.25 9.53 -6.77
N LYS A 148 -2.71 8.30 -6.94
CA LYS A 148 -1.88 7.86 -8.08
C LYS A 148 -2.43 8.29 -9.44
N VAL A 149 -3.75 8.29 -9.63
CA VAL A 149 -4.42 8.73 -10.87
C VAL A 149 -4.11 10.21 -11.17
N GLN A 150 -4.18 11.07 -10.16
CA GLN A 150 -4.12 12.54 -10.28
C GLN A 150 -2.67 13.05 -10.39
N TYR A 151 -1.80 12.61 -9.48
CA TYR A 151 -0.39 13.04 -9.43
C TYR A 151 0.49 12.34 -10.48
N GLY A 152 0.12 11.13 -10.89
CA GLY A 152 0.90 10.34 -11.83
C GLY A 152 2.16 9.71 -11.25
N ILE A 153 2.23 9.57 -9.93
CA ILE A 153 3.36 9.00 -9.21
C ILE A 153 3.13 7.49 -9.04
N PHE A 154 3.92 6.70 -9.76
CA PHE A 154 4.03 5.25 -9.61
C PHE A 154 5.45 4.92 -9.12
N PRO A 155 5.63 4.59 -7.83
CA PRO A 155 6.94 4.21 -7.30
C PRO A 155 7.47 2.91 -7.90
N ASP A 156 8.78 2.87 -8.11
CA ASP A 156 9.53 1.63 -8.33
C ASP A 156 9.50 0.74 -7.06
N PRO A 157 9.61 -0.60 -7.15
CA PRO A 157 9.72 -1.50 -6.00
C PRO A 157 10.73 -1.08 -4.93
N TYR A 158 11.89 -0.50 -5.31
CA TYR A 158 12.83 0.09 -4.34
C TYR A 158 12.21 1.26 -3.56
N GLY A 159 11.45 2.12 -4.24
CA GLY A 159 10.74 3.25 -3.62
C GLY A 159 9.69 2.79 -2.61
N PHE A 160 8.92 1.75 -2.93
CA PHE A 160 7.98 1.13 -2.00
C PHE A 160 8.69 0.50 -0.78
N ASN A 161 9.80 -0.21 -0.99
CA ASN A 161 10.59 -0.78 0.11
C ASN A 161 11.06 0.31 1.10
N LEU A 162 11.57 1.43 0.57
CA LEU A 162 12.02 2.58 1.37
C LEU A 162 10.86 3.20 2.17
N LEU A 163 9.68 3.37 1.56
CA LEU A 163 8.49 3.87 2.26
C LEU A 163 8.04 2.92 3.37
N LEU A 164 7.80 1.64 3.06
CA LEU A 164 7.36 0.62 4.01
C LEU A 164 8.27 0.56 5.24
N ASP A 165 9.58 0.51 5.02
CA ASP A 165 10.58 0.52 6.10
C ASP A 165 10.52 1.82 6.94
N THR A 166 10.22 2.98 6.36
CA THR A 166 10.06 4.24 7.14
C THR A 166 8.78 4.30 7.98
N TYR A 167 7.72 3.53 7.65
CA TYR A 167 6.55 3.37 8.53
C TYR A 167 6.78 2.28 9.58
N ILE A 168 7.38 1.14 9.20
CA ILE A 168 7.77 0.06 10.12
C ILE A 168 8.76 0.56 11.18
N LYS A 169 9.72 1.43 10.83
CA LYS A 169 10.64 2.10 11.77
C LYS A 169 9.95 3.02 12.78
N ALA A 170 8.72 3.44 12.51
CA ALA A 170 7.93 4.35 13.34
C ALA A 170 6.72 3.67 14.02
N ASP A 171 6.57 2.35 13.88
CA ASP A 171 5.40 1.56 14.33
C ASP A 171 4.06 1.99 13.66
N ASP A 172 4.11 2.75 12.57
CA ASP A 172 2.95 3.30 11.84
C ASP A 172 2.26 2.22 10.97
N PHE A 173 1.85 1.09 11.55
CA PHE A 173 1.32 -0.07 10.81
C PHE A 173 0.08 0.27 9.95
N LYS A 174 -0.74 1.25 10.35
CA LYS A 174 -1.87 1.73 9.53
C LYS A 174 -1.40 2.37 8.21
N GLY A 175 -0.35 3.21 8.26
CA GLY A 175 0.27 3.79 7.07
C GLY A 175 0.98 2.74 6.23
N ALA A 176 1.70 1.80 6.87
CA ALA A 176 2.37 0.70 6.18
C ALA A 176 1.37 -0.21 5.42
N ALA A 177 0.23 -0.53 6.02
CA ALA A 177 -0.84 -1.31 5.37
C ALA A 177 -1.44 -0.57 4.16
N GLN A 178 -1.66 0.75 4.26
CA GLN A 178 -2.11 1.57 3.12
C GLN A 178 -1.09 1.57 1.98
N VAL A 179 0.23 1.61 2.27
CA VAL A 179 1.27 1.44 1.24
C VAL A 179 1.24 0.03 0.64
N ALA A 180 1.03 -1.03 1.44
CA ALA A 180 0.93 -2.40 0.93
C ALA A 180 -0.29 -2.61 0.01
N VAL A 181 -1.43 -1.98 0.32
CA VAL A 181 -2.60 -1.94 -0.59
C VAL A 181 -2.28 -1.16 -1.87
N GLU A 182 -1.46 -0.11 -1.81
CA GLU A 182 -1.04 0.64 -2.99
C GLU A 182 0.00 -0.10 -3.87
N VAL A 183 0.88 -0.92 -3.27
CA VAL A 183 1.72 -1.90 -3.99
C VAL A 183 0.82 -2.92 -4.71
N MET A 184 -0.17 -3.46 -4.01
CA MET A 184 -1.13 -4.42 -4.56
C MET A 184 -1.96 -3.82 -5.70
N LEU A 185 -2.47 -2.59 -5.57
CA LEU A 185 -3.20 -1.88 -6.65
C LEU A 185 -2.32 -1.52 -7.88
N GLN A 186 -1.01 -1.78 -7.82
CA GLN A 186 -0.06 -1.64 -8.91
C GLN A 186 0.59 -2.99 -9.29
N GLU A 187 0.13 -4.10 -8.70
CA GLU A 187 0.65 -5.47 -8.86
C GLU A 187 2.18 -5.61 -8.64
N ALA A 188 2.80 -4.65 -7.92
CA ALA A 188 4.25 -4.45 -7.84
C ALA A 188 4.98 -5.39 -6.85
N PHE A 189 4.65 -6.68 -6.90
CA PHE A 189 5.22 -7.75 -6.07
C PHE A 189 6.40 -8.49 -6.71
N ASP A 190 7.04 -7.93 -7.74
CA ASP A 190 8.16 -8.54 -8.47
C ASP A 190 9.34 -8.95 -7.57
N TRP A 191 9.61 -8.20 -6.50
CA TRP A 191 10.78 -8.40 -5.67
C TRP A 191 10.41 -9.06 -4.33
N THR A 192 11.18 -10.07 -3.93
CA THR A 192 10.98 -10.73 -2.62
C THR A 192 11.07 -9.76 -1.44
N SER A 193 11.76 -8.62 -1.58
CA SER A 193 11.78 -7.58 -0.55
C SER A 193 10.47 -6.80 -0.43
N THR A 194 9.77 -6.47 -1.53
CA THR A 194 8.44 -5.81 -1.42
C THR A 194 7.43 -6.76 -0.81
N GLN A 195 7.43 -8.03 -1.23
CA GLN A 195 6.57 -9.07 -0.67
C GLN A 195 6.78 -9.25 0.84
N LEU A 196 8.02 -9.43 1.30
CA LEU A 196 8.32 -9.65 2.72
C LEU A 196 8.00 -8.44 3.60
N LEU A 197 8.26 -7.21 3.11
CA LEU A 197 7.90 -5.99 3.83
C LEU A 197 6.39 -5.77 3.87
N ALA A 198 5.67 -6.05 2.77
CA ALA A 198 4.22 -5.96 2.71
C ALA A 198 3.56 -6.99 3.64
N LEU A 199 3.98 -8.26 3.58
CA LEU A 199 3.49 -9.29 4.50
C LEU A 199 3.75 -8.92 5.96
N HIS A 200 4.94 -8.43 6.32
CA HIS A 200 5.21 -7.95 7.68
C HIS A 200 4.32 -6.76 8.08
N ALA A 201 4.10 -5.79 7.19
CA ALA A 201 3.21 -4.65 7.46
C ALA A 201 1.76 -5.10 7.69
N LEU A 202 1.26 -6.06 6.91
CA LEU A 202 -0.11 -6.58 6.99
C LEU A 202 -0.30 -7.45 8.26
N HIS A 203 0.63 -8.35 8.58
CA HIS A 203 0.56 -9.11 9.84
C HIS A 203 0.72 -8.20 11.08
N GLY A 204 1.58 -7.18 10.99
CA GLY A 204 1.71 -6.15 12.03
C GLY A 204 0.40 -5.38 12.25
N PHE A 205 -0.27 -4.97 11.16
CA PHE A 205 -1.59 -4.33 11.22
C PHE A 205 -2.64 -5.22 11.89
N LEU A 206 -2.74 -6.49 11.50
CA LEU A 206 -3.67 -7.46 12.09
C LEU A 206 -3.38 -7.70 13.58
N SER A 207 -2.11 -7.90 13.96
CA SER A 207 -1.72 -8.06 15.37
C SER A 207 -2.00 -6.83 16.25
N GLY A 208 -2.07 -5.65 15.63
CA GLY A 208 -2.39 -4.38 16.30
C GLY A 208 -3.87 -4.00 16.27
N GLN A 209 -4.75 -4.80 15.66
CA GLN A 209 -6.18 -4.50 15.51
C GLN A 209 -7.05 -5.75 15.73
N PRO A 210 -7.56 -5.96 16.96
CA PRO A 210 -8.65 -6.91 17.17
C PRO A 210 -9.95 -6.45 16.49
N ASP A 211 -10.24 -5.14 16.53
CA ASP A 211 -11.57 -4.59 16.21
C ASP A 211 -11.52 -3.39 15.25
N VAL A 212 -11.28 -3.64 13.96
CA VAL A 212 -11.78 -2.77 12.86
C VAL A 212 -12.76 -3.56 11.98
N SER A 213 -13.61 -4.31 12.68
CA SER A 213 -14.68 -5.20 12.22
C SER A 213 -15.89 -4.45 11.64
N GLY A 214 -15.67 -3.32 10.96
CA GLY A 214 -16.74 -2.42 10.47
C GLY A 214 -16.69 -2.06 8.98
N GLN A 215 -15.52 -2.05 8.33
CA GLN A 215 -15.39 -1.59 6.93
C GLN A 215 -14.97 -2.74 6.01
N TRP A 216 -15.95 -3.40 5.39
CA TRP A 216 -15.78 -4.46 4.38
C TRP A 216 -14.76 -4.13 3.26
N GLN A 217 -14.57 -2.84 2.97
CA GLN A 217 -13.58 -2.34 2.02
C GLN A 217 -12.14 -2.56 2.50
N GLU A 218 -11.86 -2.37 3.79
CA GLU A 218 -10.53 -2.60 4.36
C GLU A 218 -10.22 -4.09 4.41
N ASP A 219 -11.18 -4.91 4.88
CA ASP A 219 -11.06 -6.38 4.85
C ASP A 219 -10.80 -6.94 3.44
N ARG A 220 -11.53 -6.44 2.44
CA ARG A 220 -11.31 -6.77 1.03
C ARG A 220 -9.91 -6.37 0.55
N ASN A 221 -9.48 -5.15 0.87
CA ASN A 221 -8.19 -4.62 0.41
C ASN A 221 -7.01 -5.32 1.08
N ILE A 222 -7.11 -5.63 2.38
CA ILE A 222 -6.11 -6.38 3.16
C ILE A 222 -6.06 -7.84 2.69
N GLY A 223 -7.22 -8.50 2.51
CA GLY A 223 -7.30 -9.87 2.02
C GLY A 223 -6.70 -10.02 0.62
N ALA A 224 -6.96 -9.08 -0.28
CA ALA A 224 -6.35 -9.02 -1.61
C ALA A 224 -4.83 -8.78 -1.57
N ALA A 225 -4.35 -7.90 -0.68
CA ALA A 225 -2.93 -7.63 -0.52
C ALA A 225 -2.17 -8.84 0.06
N LEU A 226 -2.76 -9.54 1.02
CA LEU A 226 -2.23 -10.81 1.56
C LEU A 226 -2.19 -11.90 0.48
N LEU A 227 -3.26 -12.08 -0.28
CA LEU A 227 -3.35 -13.11 -1.31
C LEU A 227 -2.33 -12.88 -2.43
N LEU A 228 -2.20 -11.65 -2.95
CA LEU A 228 -1.27 -11.34 -4.04
C LEU A 228 0.21 -11.35 -3.57
N ALA A 229 0.52 -10.87 -2.37
CA ALA A 229 1.87 -10.98 -1.81
C ALA A 229 2.24 -12.44 -1.50
N GLY A 230 1.26 -13.25 -1.07
CA GLY A 230 1.44 -14.68 -0.77
C GLY A 230 1.59 -15.56 -2.00
N LEU A 231 0.92 -15.26 -3.12
CA LEU A 231 1.03 -16.02 -4.38
C LEU A 231 2.44 -16.04 -4.97
N ALA A 232 3.25 -15.02 -4.70
CA ALA A 232 4.64 -14.96 -5.14
C ALA A 232 5.62 -15.74 -4.25
N GLN A 233 5.16 -16.35 -3.14
CA GLN A 233 6.01 -17.04 -2.17
C GLN A 233 5.63 -18.51 -1.96
N ASN A 234 6.55 -19.41 -2.30
CA ASN A 234 6.49 -20.84 -1.97
C ASN A 234 6.91 -21.13 -0.51
N THR A 235 6.66 -20.20 0.42
CA THR A 235 7.07 -20.27 1.83
C THR A 235 5.87 -20.61 2.73
N THR A 236 6.13 -21.02 3.97
CA THR A 236 5.08 -21.20 4.99
C THR A 236 4.21 -19.95 5.15
N ALA A 237 4.86 -18.78 5.26
CA ALA A 237 4.21 -17.48 5.33
C ALA A 237 3.45 -17.11 4.05
N GLY A 238 3.91 -17.57 2.88
CA GLY A 238 3.20 -17.45 1.61
C GLY A 238 1.86 -18.18 1.65
N TYR A 239 1.86 -19.48 1.95
CA TYR A 239 0.63 -20.26 2.01
C TYR A 239 -0.32 -19.81 3.14
N SER A 240 0.18 -19.43 4.33
CA SER A 240 -0.68 -18.92 5.40
C SER A 240 -1.30 -17.54 5.08
N SER A 241 -0.58 -16.67 4.37
CA SER A 241 -1.12 -15.39 3.90
C SER A 241 -2.09 -15.55 2.73
N GLN A 242 -1.87 -16.50 1.82
CA GLN A 242 -2.87 -16.87 0.81
C GLN A 242 -4.18 -17.33 1.48
N LEU A 243 -4.12 -18.24 2.47
CA LEU A 243 -5.31 -18.71 3.21
C LEU A 243 -6.07 -17.57 3.91
N MET A 244 -5.35 -16.75 4.67
CA MET A 244 -5.93 -15.61 5.37
C MET A 244 -6.52 -14.58 4.40
N GLY A 245 -5.91 -14.41 3.23
CA GLY A 245 -6.44 -13.64 2.11
C GLY A 245 -7.76 -14.21 1.57
N SER A 246 -7.80 -15.53 1.27
CA SER A 246 -9.04 -16.19 0.82
C SER A 246 -10.16 -16.16 1.86
N ALA A 247 -9.85 -16.27 3.16
CA ALA A 247 -10.84 -16.14 4.24
C ALA A 247 -11.50 -14.75 4.22
N LYS A 248 -10.69 -13.69 4.22
CA LYS A 248 -11.16 -12.29 4.22
C LYS A 248 -11.91 -11.93 2.95
N ILE A 249 -11.45 -12.38 1.77
CA ILE A 249 -12.18 -12.15 0.51
C ILE A 249 -13.49 -12.95 0.47
N GLY A 250 -13.49 -14.20 0.93
CA GLY A 250 -14.68 -15.05 1.00
C GLY A 250 -15.78 -14.46 1.90
N LYS A 251 -15.41 -13.91 3.07
CA LYS A 251 -16.36 -13.18 3.92
C LYS A 251 -17.00 -11.98 3.18
N VAL A 252 -16.24 -11.24 2.39
CA VAL A 252 -16.77 -10.13 1.57
C VAL A 252 -17.61 -10.61 0.38
N GLU A 253 -17.24 -11.73 -0.25
CA GLU A 253 -18.03 -12.39 -1.30
C GLU A 253 -19.42 -12.78 -0.79
N LEU A 254 -19.52 -13.25 0.45
CA LEU A 254 -20.78 -13.62 1.11
C LEU A 254 -21.61 -12.39 1.55
N MET A 255 -20.99 -11.41 2.21
CA MET A 255 -21.69 -10.23 2.74
C MET A 255 -22.25 -9.29 1.64
N LYS A 256 -21.55 -9.17 0.50
CA LYS A 256 -21.87 -8.16 -0.53
C LYS A 256 -21.83 -8.67 -1.97
N GLY A 257 -21.69 -9.98 -2.17
CA GLY A 257 -21.63 -10.57 -3.49
C GLY A 257 -20.33 -10.29 -4.24
N LEU A 258 -20.12 -11.06 -5.31
CA LEU A 258 -18.88 -11.08 -6.07
C LEU A 258 -18.52 -9.73 -6.73
N ARG A 259 -19.51 -8.89 -7.09
CA ARG A 259 -19.29 -7.54 -7.66
C ARG A 259 -18.46 -6.66 -6.72
N ALA A 260 -18.70 -6.73 -5.41
CA ALA A 260 -17.96 -5.95 -4.42
C ALA A 260 -16.47 -6.35 -4.33
N VAL A 261 -16.14 -7.63 -4.60
CA VAL A 261 -14.78 -8.17 -4.56
C VAL A 261 -13.91 -7.61 -5.68
N PHE A 262 -14.28 -7.81 -6.94
CA PHE A 262 -13.42 -7.44 -8.08
C PHE A 262 -13.52 -5.96 -8.50
N THR A 263 -14.54 -5.21 -8.06
CA THR A 263 -14.72 -3.81 -8.48
C THR A 263 -13.55 -2.92 -8.03
N ARG A 264 -12.79 -2.44 -9.02
CA ARG A 264 -11.57 -1.64 -8.88
C ARG A 264 -10.42 -2.37 -8.15
N MET A 265 -10.37 -3.70 -8.24
CA MET A 265 -9.34 -4.54 -7.62
C MET A 265 -8.65 -5.46 -8.65
N PRO A 266 -7.37 -5.80 -8.47
CA PRO A 266 -6.66 -6.83 -9.23
C PRO A 266 -7.09 -8.24 -8.77
N LEU A 267 -8.37 -8.57 -8.98
CA LEU A 267 -8.98 -9.84 -8.55
C LEU A 267 -9.85 -10.44 -9.66
N ILE A 268 -9.90 -11.78 -9.69
CA ILE A 268 -10.61 -12.54 -10.72
C ILE A 268 -12.11 -12.52 -10.43
N TRP A 269 -12.92 -12.35 -11.48
CA TRP A 269 -14.40 -12.36 -11.41
C TRP A 269 -15.01 -13.77 -11.25
N THR A 270 -14.22 -14.80 -10.93
CA THR A 270 -14.74 -16.13 -10.63
C THR A 270 -15.20 -16.20 -9.17
N PRO A 271 -16.34 -16.86 -8.88
CA PRO A 271 -16.80 -17.10 -7.51
C PRO A 271 -15.91 -18.13 -6.80
N GLY A 272 -16.16 -18.37 -5.52
CA GLY A 272 -15.53 -19.43 -4.75
C GLY A 272 -14.11 -19.06 -4.32
N TYR A 273 -13.98 -18.01 -3.52
CA TYR A 273 -12.70 -17.70 -2.86
C TYR A 273 -12.40 -18.65 -1.69
N LEU A 274 -13.43 -19.20 -1.02
CA LEU A 274 -13.26 -20.21 0.04
C LEU A 274 -12.76 -21.55 -0.51
N ASP A 275 -13.28 -22.01 -1.66
CA ASP A 275 -12.84 -23.24 -2.32
C ASP A 275 -11.35 -23.18 -2.68
N ARG A 276 -10.88 -22.01 -3.16
CA ARG A 276 -9.45 -21.74 -3.40
C ARG A 276 -8.61 -21.77 -2.12
N GLY A 277 -9.20 -21.46 -0.97
CA GLY A 277 -8.59 -21.68 0.34
C GLY A 277 -8.43 -23.17 0.67
N ILE A 278 -9.46 -23.98 0.43
CA ILE A 278 -9.42 -25.44 0.62
C ILE A 278 -8.37 -26.08 -0.33
N ASP A 279 -8.32 -25.66 -1.59
CA ASP A 279 -7.28 -26.05 -2.56
C ASP A 279 -5.85 -25.79 -2.04
N ILE A 280 -5.64 -24.72 -1.25
CA ILE A 280 -4.34 -24.40 -0.64
C ILE A 280 -4.04 -25.34 0.53
N MET A 281 -5.04 -25.65 1.36
CA MET A 281 -4.89 -26.64 2.44
C MET A 281 -4.51 -28.01 1.87
N ASP A 282 -5.17 -28.46 0.81
CA ASP A 282 -4.87 -29.72 0.13
C ASP A 282 -3.45 -29.73 -0.49
N LYS A 283 -2.99 -28.62 -1.07
CA LYS A 283 -1.60 -28.50 -1.55
C LYS A 283 -0.58 -28.61 -0.41
N VAL A 284 -0.86 -28.04 0.76
CA VAL A 284 0.02 -28.18 1.94
C VAL A 284 0.01 -29.62 2.45
N LEU A 285 -1.14 -30.28 2.53
CA LEU A 285 -1.26 -31.70 2.89
C LEU A 285 -0.50 -32.62 1.93
N GLN A 286 -0.45 -32.29 0.64
CA GLN A 286 0.35 -33.00 -0.38
C GLN A 286 1.87 -32.74 -0.26
N SER A 287 2.32 -31.76 0.54
CA SER A 287 3.74 -31.38 0.70
C SER A 287 4.27 -31.55 2.15
N PRO A 288 4.11 -32.73 2.77
CA PRO A 288 4.41 -32.92 4.19
C PRO A 288 5.89 -32.71 4.51
N GLY A 289 6.17 -31.81 5.47
CA GLY A 289 7.48 -31.63 6.10
C GLY A 289 8.28 -30.38 5.69
N ALA A 290 7.97 -29.78 4.53
CA ALA A 290 8.59 -28.52 4.11
C ALA A 290 7.70 -27.29 4.35
N VAL A 291 6.38 -27.48 4.38
CA VAL A 291 5.38 -26.42 4.54
C VAL A 291 4.52 -26.68 5.78
N GLN A 292 4.14 -25.61 6.46
CA GLN A 292 3.26 -25.55 7.63
C GLN A 292 2.41 -24.28 7.51
N LEU A 293 1.22 -24.30 8.10
CA LEU A 293 0.30 -23.17 8.19
C LEU A 293 0.36 -22.57 9.60
N THR A 294 0.02 -21.28 9.74
CA THR A 294 -0.14 -20.65 11.06
C THR A 294 -1.51 -20.96 11.63
N THR A 295 -1.60 -21.14 12.95
CA THR A 295 -2.85 -21.24 13.73
C THR A 295 -3.87 -20.19 13.28
N ASP A 296 -3.42 -18.95 13.26
CA ASP A 296 -4.19 -17.75 12.99
C ASP A 296 -4.84 -17.76 11.59
N SER A 297 -4.17 -18.39 10.60
CA SER A 297 -4.71 -18.53 9.24
C SER A 297 -5.78 -19.63 9.12
N VAL A 298 -5.69 -20.67 9.94
CA VAL A 298 -6.68 -21.76 10.01
C VAL A 298 -7.88 -21.33 10.85
N GLU A 299 -7.66 -20.65 11.97
CA GLU A 299 -8.70 -20.05 12.82
C GLU A 299 -9.49 -18.98 12.07
N ALA A 300 -8.83 -18.15 11.25
CA ALA A 300 -9.52 -17.19 10.38
C ALA A 300 -10.41 -17.85 9.30
N MET A 301 -9.99 -18.98 8.72
CA MET A 301 -10.84 -19.78 7.83
C MET A 301 -12.01 -20.41 8.61
N ALA A 302 -11.75 -21.00 9.78
CA ALA A 302 -12.77 -21.65 10.60
C ALA A 302 -13.86 -20.67 11.06
N ALA A 303 -13.49 -19.47 11.52
CA ALA A 303 -14.43 -18.43 11.92
C ALA A 303 -15.37 -18.02 10.77
N VAL A 304 -14.85 -17.86 9.54
CA VAL A 304 -15.69 -17.56 8.36
C VAL A 304 -16.60 -18.73 8.01
N LEU A 305 -16.16 -19.98 8.23
CA LEU A 305 -16.99 -21.18 8.03
C LEU A 305 -18.10 -21.32 9.09
N GLU A 306 -17.85 -20.89 10.33
CA GLU A 306 -18.85 -20.85 11.42
C GLU A 306 -19.85 -19.69 11.27
N GLU A 307 -19.44 -18.58 10.66
CA GLU A 307 -20.30 -17.42 10.35
C GLU A 307 -21.24 -17.65 9.15
N LEU A 308 -20.95 -18.60 8.26
CA LEU A 308 -21.73 -18.88 7.03
C LEU A 308 -23.27 -18.82 7.20
N PRO A 309 -23.89 -19.57 8.14
CA PRO A 309 -25.35 -19.62 8.24
C PRO A 309 -26.00 -18.28 8.60
N LEU A 310 -25.27 -17.37 9.26
CA LEU A 310 -25.75 -16.02 9.59
C LEU A 310 -25.61 -15.09 8.37
N LEU A 311 -24.45 -15.12 7.71
CA LEU A 311 -24.16 -14.27 6.55
C LEU A 311 -25.09 -14.55 5.36
N THR A 312 -25.58 -15.79 5.21
CA THR A 312 -26.53 -16.15 4.15
C THR A 312 -27.92 -15.53 4.30
N GLU A 313 -28.35 -15.13 5.50
CA GLU A 313 -29.64 -14.44 5.69
C GLU A 313 -29.52 -12.93 5.43
N GLU A 314 -28.41 -12.29 5.84
CA GLU A 314 -28.18 -10.86 5.60
C GLU A 314 -27.90 -10.54 4.12
N GLY A 315 -27.12 -11.38 3.43
CA GLY A 315 -26.77 -11.19 2.02
C GLY A 315 -27.97 -11.21 1.07
N ALA A 316 -29.09 -11.83 1.47
CA ALA A 316 -30.33 -11.83 0.71
C ALA A 316 -31.07 -10.47 0.72
N GLY A 317 -30.86 -9.64 1.74
CA GLY A 317 -31.45 -8.30 1.83
C GLY A 317 -30.68 -7.25 1.03
N ALA A 318 -29.35 -7.27 1.11
CA ALA A 318 -28.47 -6.27 0.47
C ALA A 318 -28.62 -6.20 -1.06
N ALA A 319 -29.09 -7.28 -1.70
CA ALA A 319 -29.29 -7.36 -3.15
C ALA A 319 -30.44 -6.50 -3.71
N GLN A 320 -31.22 -5.81 -2.87
CA GLN A 320 -32.37 -5.00 -3.31
C GLN A 320 -32.15 -3.47 -3.22
N GLU A 321 -31.08 -2.98 -2.59
CA GLU A 321 -30.88 -1.54 -2.35
C GLU A 321 -29.91 -0.85 -3.35
N GLU A 322 -28.92 -1.56 -3.91
CA GLU A 322 -27.91 -0.94 -4.78
C GLU A 322 -28.43 -0.58 -6.20
N ASP A 323 -29.62 -1.05 -6.61
CA ASP A 323 -30.24 -0.78 -7.93
C ASP A 323 -30.91 0.63 -8.04
N ALA A 324 -30.88 1.42 -6.96
CA ALA A 324 -31.56 2.73 -6.90
C ALA A 324 -30.70 3.92 -7.40
N ASP A 325 -29.38 3.86 -7.26
CA ASP A 325 -28.49 5.04 -7.35
C ASP A 325 -27.90 5.28 -8.77
N ASP A 326 -27.92 4.27 -9.65
CA ASP A 326 -27.48 4.36 -11.06
C ASP A 326 -28.52 5.07 -11.97
N LYS A 327 -29.25 6.08 -11.45
CA LYS A 327 -30.42 6.72 -12.12
C LYS A 327 -30.46 8.25 -12.21
N GLU A 328 -29.35 8.95 -11.96
CA GLU A 328 -29.17 10.33 -12.42
C GLU A 328 -27.96 10.45 -13.37
N GLY A 329 -28.18 11.03 -14.55
CA GLY A 329 -27.18 11.22 -15.62
C GLY A 329 -27.55 12.35 -16.57
#